data_AF-A0A6A9UZ04-F1
#
_entry.id   AF-A0A6A9UZ04-F1
#
_cell.length_a   1.000
_cell.length_b   1.000
_cell.length_c   1.000
_cell.angle_alpha   90.00
_cell.angle_beta   90.00
_cell.angle_gamma   90.00
#
_symmetry.space_group_name_H-M   'P 1'
#
loop_
_entity.id
_entity.type
_entity.pdbx_description
1 polymer ?
#
loop_
_entity_poly.entity_id
_entity_poly.type
_entity_poly.pdbx_seq_one_letter_code
_entity_poly.pdbx_strand_id
1 'polypeptide(L)'
;MPTNDDYLAELARASEVLQDLAGEDVDAIDVKSVETEEAPFLAKIVSKLSPMVGNLMEQRVVSILDEEAEDGFSWHRQDPGFPDAILKHPDATGTHTGYEIKAWYVLSTEITGRFKESQHLLADKNINVVIVAWCMSHMIFGKPKILGVLTVSGQELAASRDSHYHNPPEYLIVEPQDTSARTANLQQSNVNGYKLQEADSDAALLARIRAEHAALTSRPDPYSAAAQAEALDLMNRLVYRLDTNFAKIDRVVNADVEAFKSQILSSTYLGKTISQWKTLFADLNGSNEAKRQRAEAVIKDLYGNMLVEEPRTAVSAESEGAL
;
A
#
# COMPACT_ATOMS: atom_id res chain seq x y z
N MET A 1 1.81 -31.43 -14.60
CA MET A 1 2.12 -31.01 -13.20
C MET A 1 3.35 -30.12 -13.24
N PRO A 2 3.17 -28.79 -13.16
CA PRO A 2 4.29 -27.84 -13.11
C PRO A 2 5.13 -28.04 -11.85
N THR A 3 6.42 -27.73 -11.96
CA THR A 3 7.38 -27.68 -10.87
C THR A 3 7.35 -26.32 -10.18
N ASN A 4 7.99 -26.19 -9.01
CA ASN A 4 8.14 -24.89 -8.35
C ASN A 4 8.91 -23.89 -9.22
N ASP A 5 9.88 -24.37 -10.01
CA ASP A 5 10.67 -23.54 -10.91
C ASP A 5 9.80 -22.97 -12.04
N ASP A 6 8.83 -23.74 -12.55
CA ASP A 6 7.87 -23.26 -13.54
C ASP A 6 6.98 -22.13 -12.96
N TYR A 7 6.52 -22.28 -11.71
CA TYR A 7 5.77 -21.22 -11.03
C TYR A 7 6.61 -19.95 -10.78
N LEU A 8 7.90 -20.11 -10.45
CA LEU A 8 8.80 -18.97 -10.25
C LEU A 8 9.12 -18.26 -11.57
N ALA A 9 9.27 -19.01 -12.66
CA ALA A 9 9.47 -18.46 -13.99
C ALA A 9 8.27 -17.62 -14.44
N GLU A 10 7.05 -18.14 -14.27
CA GLU A 10 5.82 -17.41 -14.59
C GLU A 10 5.63 -16.21 -13.67
N LEU A 11 5.98 -16.31 -12.39
CA LEU A 11 5.97 -15.16 -11.46
C LEU A 11 6.93 -14.06 -11.93
N ALA A 12 8.15 -14.41 -12.36
CA ALA A 12 9.13 -13.46 -12.86
C ALA A 12 8.66 -12.77 -14.15
N ARG A 13 8.15 -13.55 -15.11
CA ARG A 13 7.56 -13.03 -16.37
C ARG A 13 6.39 -12.09 -16.10
N ALA A 14 5.49 -12.48 -15.20
CA ALA A 14 4.40 -11.63 -14.76
C ALA A 14 4.90 -10.32 -14.13
N SER A 15 6.02 -10.32 -13.41
CA SER A 15 6.60 -9.09 -12.87
C SER A 15 7.06 -8.12 -13.98
N GLU A 16 7.60 -8.63 -15.09
CA GLU A 16 7.98 -7.82 -16.25
C GLU A 16 6.74 -7.19 -16.90
N VAL A 17 5.68 -7.97 -17.12
CA VAL A 17 4.39 -7.47 -17.63
C VAL A 17 3.85 -6.33 -16.76
N LEU A 18 3.92 -6.47 -15.44
CA LEU A 18 3.45 -5.44 -14.51
C LEU A 18 4.30 -4.17 -14.53
N GLN A 19 5.60 -4.27 -14.79
CA GLN A 19 6.48 -3.10 -14.90
C GLN A 19 6.14 -2.25 -16.12
N ASP A 20 5.69 -2.88 -17.20
CA ASP A 20 5.29 -2.21 -18.45
C ASP A 20 4.00 -1.39 -18.33
N LEU A 21 3.24 -1.53 -17.23
CA LEU A 21 2.07 -0.70 -16.94
C LEU A 21 2.40 0.77 -16.65
N ALA A 22 3.67 1.09 -16.42
CA ALA A 22 4.09 2.46 -16.17
C ALA A 22 3.75 3.39 -17.35
N GLY A 23 2.97 4.45 -17.07
CA GLY A 23 2.52 5.42 -18.06
C GLY A 23 1.11 5.16 -18.61
N GLU A 24 0.53 3.98 -18.35
CA GLU A 24 -0.83 3.67 -18.76
C GLU A 24 -1.88 4.45 -17.98
N ASP A 25 -3.00 4.73 -18.66
CA ASP A 25 -4.21 5.22 -18.02
C ASP A 25 -5.07 4.04 -17.55
N VAL A 26 -5.59 4.15 -16.33
CA VAL A 26 -6.54 3.20 -15.77
C VAL A 26 -7.93 3.67 -16.13
N ASP A 27 -8.62 2.92 -16.98
CA ASP A 27 -9.99 3.20 -17.37
C ASP A 27 -10.98 2.80 -16.26
N ALA A 28 -10.91 3.55 -15.17
CA ALA A 28 -11.63 3.32 -13.92
C ALA A 28 -12.65 4.42 -13.67
N ILE A 29 -12.16 5.66 -13.59
CA ILE A 29 -12.94 6.86 -13.31
C ILE A 29 -12.37 7.96 -14.18
N ASP A 30 -13.24 8.78 -14.77
CA ASP A 30 -12.84 10.02 -15.41
C ASP A 30 -13.45 11.19 -14.63
N VAL A 31 -12.58 11.93 -13.93
CA VAL A 31 -12.99 13.14 -13.22
C VAL A 31 -12.99 14.28 -14.22
N LYS A 32 -14.17 14.65 -14.67
CA LYS A 32 -14.37 15.86 -15.47
C LYS A 32 -14.55 17.03 -14.53
N SER A 33 -13.82 18.12 -14.75
CA SER A 33 -14.25 19.43 -14.22
C SER A 33 -14.11 20.49 -15.30
N VAL A 34 -15.07 21.39 -15.29
CA VAL A 34 -15.36 22.30 -16.40
C VAL A 34 -14.99 23.75 -16.08
N GLU A 35 -14.73 24.06 -14.81
CA GLU A 35 -14.46 25.41 -14.31
C GLU A 35 -13.15 25.47 -13.51
N THR A 36 -12.23 26.34 -13.93
CA THR A 36 -10.90 26.54 -13.30
C THR A 36 -10.99 26.91 -11.81
N GLU A 37 -12.07 27.56 -11.40
CA GLU A 37 -12.30 27.98 -10.02
C GLU A 37 -12.52 26.79 -9.06
N GLU A 38 -12.92 25.62 -9.57
CA GLU A 38 -13.11 24.40 -8.77
C GLU A 38 -11.80 23.66 -8.50
N ALA A 39 -10.74 23.93 -9.26
CA ALA A 39 -9.50 23.16 -9.22
C ALA A 39 -8.87 23.10 -7.80
N PRO A 40 -8.80 24.21 -7.03
CA PRO A 40 -8.32 24.15 -5.65
C PRO A 40 -9.20 23.29 -4.74
N PHE A 41 -10.50 23.26 -4.94
CA PHE A 41 -11.39 22.41 -4.14
C PHE A 41 -11.17 20.93 -4.47
N LEU A 42 -11.14 20.59 -5.76
CA LEU A 42 -10.90 19.22 -6.24
C LEU A 42 -9.55 18.69 -5.74
N ALA A 43 -8.49 19.50 -5.80
CA ALA A 43 -7.17 19.13 -5.29
C ALA A 43 -7.18 18.74 -3.80
N LYS A 44 -8.08 19.34 -3.00
CA LYS A 44 -8.23 19.00 -1.56
C LYS A 44 -8.97 17.68 -1.34
N ILE A 45 -9.80 17.23 -2.28
CA ILE A 45 -10.67 16.06 -2.10
C ILE A 45 -10.34 14.87 -3.01
N VAL A 46 -9.51 15.03 -4.03
CA VAL A 46 -9.20 14.00 -5.04
C VAL A 46 -8.67 12.70 -4.41
N SER A 47 -7.92 12.79 -3.31
CA SER A 47 -7.39 11.61 -2.60
C SER A 47 -8.50 10.69 -2.05
N LYS A 48 -9.73 11.19 -1.88
CA LYS A 48 -10.89 10.39 -1.46
C LYS A 48 -11.31 9.35 -2.51
N LEU A 49 -10.82 9.44 -3.75
CA LEU A 49 -11.03 8.44 -4.79
C LEU A 49 -10.20 7.17 -4.57
N SER A 50 -9.16 7.23 -3.72
CA SER A 50 -8.19 6.14 -3.56
C SER A 50 -8.79 4.76 -3.26
N PRO A 51 -9.82 4.60 -2.40
CA PRO A 51 -10.42 3.29 -2.17
C PRO A 51 -11.03 2.67 -3.44
N MET A 52 -11.69 3.48 -4.27
CA MET A 52 -12.32 3.00 -5.50
C MET A 52 -11.27 2.69 -6.57
N VAL A 53 -10.31 3.59 -6.76
CA VAL A 53 -9.19 3.38 -7.70
C VAL A 53 -8.34 2.19 -7.28
N GLY A 54 -8.13 1.97 -5.98
CA GLY A 54 -7.43 0.80 -5.45
C GLY A 54 -8.07 -0.52 -5.88
N ASN A 55 -9.36 -0.69 -5.63
CA ASN A 55 -10.08 -1.92 -6.00
C ASN A 55 -10.11 -2.14 -7.53
N LEU A 56 -10.27 -1.06 -8.31
CA LEU A 56 -10.25 -1.15 -9.77
C LEU A 56 -8.85 -1.48 -10.31
N MET A 57 -7.80 -0.97 -9.66
CA MET A 57 -6.42 -1.31 -9.97
C MET A 57 -6.14 -2.79 -9.68
N GLU A 58 -6.57 -3.30 -8.52
CA GLU A 58 -6.46 -4.72 -8.18
C GLU A 58 -7.11 -5.62 -9.24
N GLN A 59 -8.35 -5.30 -9.63
CA GLN A 59 -9.06 -6.04 -10.67
C GLN A 59 -8.32 -5.98 -12.02
N ARG A 60 -7.88 -4.79 -12.45
CA ARG A 60 -7.18 -4.61 -13.73
C ARG A 60 -5.86 -5.37 -13.76
N VAL A 61 -5.07 -5.28 -12.70
CA VAL A 61 -3.80 -6.00 -12.58
C VAL A 61 -4.03 -7.50 -12.76
N VAL A 62 -5.03 -8.09 -12.09
CA VAL A 62 -5.32 -9.52 -12.26
C VAL A 62 -5.72 -9.85 -13.70
N SER A 63 -6.58 -9.03 -14.33
CA SER A 63 -6.98 -9.25 -15.72
C SER A 63 -5.81 -9.23 -16.69
N ILE A 64 -4.89 -8.27 -16.55
CA ILE A 64 -3.70 -8.18 -17.41
C ILE A 64 -2.80 -9.39 -17.20
N LEU A 65 -2.59 -9.81 -15.95
CA LEU A 65 -1.81 -11.01 -15.65
C LEU A 65 -2.40 -12.25 -16.31
N ASP A 66 -3.72 -12.41 -16.29
CA ASP A 66 -4.41 -13.56 -16.89
C ASP A 66 -4.38 -13.53 -18.42
N GLU A 67 -4.57 -12.34 -19.03
CA GLU A 67 -4.49 -12.14 -20.47
C GLU A 67 -3.09 -12.44 -21.02
N GLU A 68 -2.06 -12.08 -20.26
CA GLU A 68 -0.66 -12.30 -20.63
C GLU A 68 -0.13 -13.64 -20.12
N ALA A 69 -0.91 -14.49 -19.45
CA ALA A 69 -0.43 -15.74 -18.84
C ALA A 69 0.28 -16.66 -19.84
N GLU A 70 1.36 -17.34 -19.42
CA GLU A 70 1.96 -18.39 -20.25
C GLU A 70 0.99 -19.57 -20.45
N ASP A 71 1.10 -20.26 -21.59
CA ASP A 71 0.25 -21.41 -21.93
C ASP A 71 0.20 -22.44 -20.79
N GLY A 72 -1.01 -22.70 -20.29
CA GLY A 72 -1.25 -23.66 -19.19
C GLY A 72 -1.31 -23.01 -17.80
N PHE A 73 -0.93 -21.74 -17.67
CA PHE A 73 -1.16 -20.94 -16.47
C PHE A 73 -2.38 -20.02 -16.63
N SER A 74 -2.92 -19.57 -15.51
CA SER A 74 -3.98 -18.56 -15.44
C SER A 74 -3.93 -17.83 -14.11
N TRP A 75 -4.27 -16.56 -14.10
CA TRP A 75 -4.26 -15.71 -12.92
C TRP A 75 -5.68 -15.44 -12.45
N HIS A 76 -5.94 -15.68 -11.17
CA HIS A 76 -7.29 -15.60 -10.60
C HIS A 76 -7.32 -14.60 -9.45
N ARG A 77 -8.36 -13.76 -9.42
CA ARG A 77 -8.60 -12.85 -8.30
C ARG A 77 -9.11 -13.64 -7.10
N GLN A 78 -8.64 -13.33 -5.90
CA GLN A 78 -9.17 -13.87 -4.65
C GLN A 78 -9.92 -12.77 -3.89
N ASP A 79 -11.24 -12.93 -3.72
CA ASP A 79 -12.07 -12.00 -2.94
C ASP A 79 -13.28 -12.74 -2.34
N PRO A 80 -13.35 -12.95 -1.01
CA PRO A 80 -12.29 -12.68 -0.03
C PRO A 80 -11.16 -13.71 -0.15
N GLY A 81 -9.90 -13.28 -0.01
CA GLY A 81 -8.76 -14.20 0.08
C GLY A 81 -7.40 -13.47 0.12
N PHE A 82 -6.33 -14.25 0.27
CA PHE A 82 -4.95 -13.78 0.19
C PHE A 82 -4.11 -14.81 -0.57
N PRO A 83 -3.20 -14.39 -1.46
CA PRO A 83 -3.01 -13.02 -1.98
C PRO A 83 -4.16 -12.54 -2.89
N ASP A 84 -4.20 -11.26 -3.23
CA ASP A 84 -5.21 -10.68 -4.16
C ASP A 84 -5.27 -11.40 -5.53
N ALA A 85 -4.13 -11.83 -6.09
CA ALA A 85 -4.03 -12.60 -7.32
C ALA A 85 -3.27 -13.91 -7.13
N ILE A 86 -3.84 -15.04 -7.57
CA ILE A 86 -3.26 -16.38 -7.40
C ILE A 86 -3.04 -17.08 -8.76
N LEU A 87 -1.87 -17.69 -8.93
CA LEU A 87 -1.46 -18.36 -10.16
C LEU A 87 -1.87 -19.83 -10.21
N LYS A 88 -2.78 -20.22 -11.09
CA LYS A 88 -3.30 -21.59 -11.19
C LYS A 88 -2.77 -22.32 -12.42
N HIS A 89 -2.69 -23.65 -12.31
CA HIS A 89 -2.46 -24.57 -13.41
C HIS A 89 -3.52 -25.68 -13.37
N PRO A 90 -4.14 -26.11 -14.49
CA PRO A 90 -5.23 -27.09 -14.51
C PRO A 90 -4.92 -28.42 -13.82
N ASP A 91 -3.68 -28.90 -13.96
CA ASP A 91 -3.24 -30.16 -13.34
C ASP A 91 -2.93 -30.06 -11.83
N ALA A 92 -2.93 -28.86 -11.24
CA ALA A 92 -2.55 -28.65 -9.84
C ALA A 92 -3.78 -28.40 -8.96
N THR A 93 -3.85 -29.03 -7.79
CA THR A 93 -4.95 -28.86 -6.83
C THR A 93 -4.87 -27.55 -6.03
N GLY A 94 -3.79 -26.78 -6.19
CA GLY A 94 -3.55 -25.52 -5.50
C GLY A 94 -2.15 -24.99 -5.80
N THR A 95 -1.87 -23.79 -5.33
CA THR A 95 -0.58 -23.12 -5.48
C THR A 95 -0.33 -22.22 -4.27
N HIS A 96 0.93 -21.86 -4.08
CA HIS A 96 1.36 -20.85 -3.11
C HIS A 96 2.02 -19.65 -3.79
N THR A 97 1.77 -19.48 -5.09
CA THR A 97 2.38 -18.44 -5.93
C THR A 97 1.35 -17.37 -6.28
N GLY A 98 1.68 -16.11 -6.04
CA GLY A 98 0.77 -15.02 -6.33
C GLY A 98 1.24 -13.61 -5.96
N TYR A 99 0.35 -12.64 -6.15
CA TYR A 99 0.59 -11.22 -5.94
C TYR A 99 -0.43 -10.59 -5.00
N GLU A 100 0.06 -9.95 -3.94
CA GLU A 100 -0.71 -9.02 -3.10
C GLU A 100 -0.57 -7.60 -3.68
N ILE A 101 -1.68 -6.94 -4.02
CA ILE A 101 -1.67 -5.70 -4.79
C ILE A 101 -1.98 -4.52 -3.88
N LYS A 102 -1.23 -3.43 -4.03
CA LYS A 102 -1.34 -2.23 -3.19
C LYS A 102 -1.21 -0.98 -4.06
N ALA A 103 -2.30 -0.24 -4.18
CA ALA A 103 -2.31 1.02 -4.91
C ALA A 103 -1.85 2.19 -4.02
N TRP A 104 -0.93 3.01 -4.53
CA TRP A 104 -0.40 4.19 -3.86
C TRP A 104 -0.73 5.47 -4.64
N TYR A 105 -1.59 6.31 -4.06
CA TYR A 105 -1.81 7.67 -4.57
C TYR A 105 -0.63 8.57 -4.19
N VAL A 106 0.17 9.01 -5.16
CA VAL A 106 1.50 9.62 -4.88
C VAL A 106 1.46 10.97 -4.15
N LEU A 107 0.31 11.66 -4.16
CA LEU A 107 0.12 12.90 -3.41
C LEU A 107 -0.39 12.67 -1.98
N SER A 108 -0.60 11.41 -1.57
CA SER A 108 -0.88 11.08 -0.18
C SER A 108 0.31 11.41 0.72
N THR A 109 0.05 11.55 2.02
CA THR A 109 1.11 11.75 3.02
C THR A 109 2.05 10.55 3.08
N GLU A 110 1.50 9.33 2.98
CA GLU A 110 2.20 8.05 3.08
C GLU A 110 1.54 6.98 2.19
N ILE A 111 2.25 5.90 1.89
CA ILE A 111 1.68 4.65 1.36
C ILE A 111 0.91 3.95 2.49
N THR A 112 -0.41 4.11 2.49
CA THR A 112 -1.28 3.68 3.61
C THR A 112 -1.64 2.20 3.60
N GLY A 113 -1.45 1.52 2.46
CA GLY A 113 -1.62 0.07 2.34
C GLY A 113 -0.80 -0.65 3.42
N ARG A 114 -1.39 -1.69 4.03
CA ARG A 114 -0.73 -2.47 5.07
C ARG A 114 -0.39 -3.86 4.57
N PHE A 115 0.76 -4.37 5.01
CA PHE A 115 1.16 -5.74 4.78
C PHE A 115 1.36 -6.46 6.12
N LYS A 116 0.31 -7.14 6.58
CA LYS A 116 0.25 -7.75 7.92
C LYS A 116 0.50 -9.25 7.93
N GLU A 117 0.75 -9.86 6.78
CA GLU A 117 0.92 -11.30 6.69
C GLU A 117 2.14 -11.78 7.51
N SER A 118 1.96 -12.89 8.22
CA SER A 118 3.01 -13.52 9.03
C SER A 118 4.18 -14.00 8.19
N GLN A 119 5.41 -13.78 8.67
CA GLN A 119 6.60 -14.37 8.06
C GLN A 119 6.52 -15.90 8.05
N HIS A 120 5.99 -16.50 9.13
CA HIS A 120 5.85 -17.94 9.23
C HIS A 120 4.89 -18.49 8.18
N LEU A 121 3.78 -17.80 7.94
CA LEU A 121 2.78 -18.21 6.93
C LEU A 121 3.22 -17.92 5.49
N LEU A 122 4.28 -17.16 5.29
CA LEU A 122 4.88 -16.87 3.98
C LEU A 122 6.06 -17.77 3.64
N ALA A 123 6.65 -18.47 4.61
CA ALA A 123 7.94 -19.15 4.45
C ALA A 123 7.99 -20.16 3.28
N ASP A 124 6.88 -20.84 3.01
CA ASP A 124 6.75 -21.84 1.94
C ASP A 124 5.91 -21.33 0.75
N LYS A 125 5.78 -20.01 0.59
CA LYS A 125 4.95 -19.39 -0.44
C LYS A 125 5.75 -18.43 -1.33
N ASN A 126 5.47 -18.46 -2.62
CA ASN A 126 6.03 -17.53 -3.61
C ASN A 126 5.10 -16.32 -3.77
N ILE A 127 4.93 -15.54 -2.69
CA ILE A 127 4.05 -14.37 -2.68
C ILE A 127 4.88 -13.10 -2.77
N ASN A 128 4.60 -12.31 -3.80
CA ASN A 128 5.16 -10.99 -3.97
C ASN A 128 4.11 -9.91 -3.68
N VAL A 129 4.55 -8.73 -3.27
CA VAL A 129 3.72 -7.54 -3.11
C VAL A 129 3.97 -6.62 -4.29
N VAL A 130 2.90 -6.22 -4.97
CA VAL A 130 2.90 -5.26 -6.07
C VAL A 130 2.46 -3.91 -5.55
N ILE A 131 3.30 -2.90 -5.68
CA ILE A 131 2.97 -1.51 -5.34
C ILE A 131 2.80 -0.73 -6.64
N VAL A 132 1.57 -0.26 -6.89
CA VAL A 132 1.24 0.54 -8.08
C VAL A 132 1.14 2.00 -7.69
N ALA A 133 2.13 2.81 -8.07
CA ALA A 133 2.12 4.25 -7.86
C ALA A 133 1.25 4.92 -8.91
N TRP A 134 0.30 5.76 -8.50
CA TRP A 134 -0.61 6.43 -9.42
C TRP A 134 -0.96 7.87 -9.00
N CYS A 135 -1.37 8.68 -9.97
CA CYS A 135 -2.00 9.99 -9.77
C CYS A 135 -3.16 10.15 -10.76
N MET A 136 -3.87 11.28 -10.74
CA MET A 136 -4.73 11.64 -11.87
C MET A 136 -3.87 12.15 -13.03
N SER A 137 -4.25 11.89 -14.27
CA SER A 137 -3.51 12.29 -15.49
C SER A 137 -3.19 13.78 -15.51
N HIS A 138 -4.07 14.61 -14.94
CA HIS A 138 -3.89 16.05 -14.80
C HIS A 138 -3.69 16.50 -13.34
N MET A 139 -3.12 15.64 -12.50
CA MET A 139 -2.94 15.74 -11.03
C MET A 139 -4.22 15.78 -10.19
N ILE A 140 -5.27 16.45 -10.69
CA ILE A 140 -6.53 16.72 -9.96
C ILE A 140 -7.72 16.09 -10.66
N PHE A 141 -7.64 15.93 -11.98
CA PHE A 141 -8.75 15.50 -12.85
C PHE A 141 -8.24 14.62 -14.00
N GLY A 142 -9.17 14.17 -14.86
CA GLY A 142 -8.91 13.20 -15.91
C GLY A 142 -9.02 11.77 -15.40
N LYS A 143 -8.20 10.86 -15.95
CA LYS A 143 -8.18 9.45 -15.57
C LYS A 143 -7.04 9.15 -14.59
N PRO A 144 -7.16 8.16 -13.69
CA PRO A 144 -6.01 7.66 -12.97
C PRO A 144 -4.93 7.19 -13.95
N LYS A 145 -3.68 7.53 -13.66
CA LYS A 145 -2.50 7.22 -14.47
C LYS A 145 -1.47 6.52 -13.60
N ILE A 146 -0.94 5.41 -14.09
CA ILE A 146 0.13 4.67 -13.43
C ILE A 146 1.45 5.40 -13.69
N LEU A 147 2.18 5.70 -12.62
CA LEU A 147 3.49 6.37 -12.67
C LEU A 147 4.64 5.37 -12.58
N GLY A 148 4.38 4.20 -12.01
CA GLY A 148 5.33 3.10 -11.94
C GLY A 148 4.78 1.96 -11.09
N VAL A 149 5.42 0.81 -11.24
CA VAL A 149 5.10 -0.41 -10.50
C VAL A 149 6.36 -0.98 -9.89
N LEU A 150 6.25 -1.45 -8.65
CA LEU A 150 7.29 -2.18 -7.95
C LEU A 150 6.75 -3.55 -7.56
N THR A 151 7.56 -4.59 -7.74
CA THR A 151 7.33 -5.91 -7.16
C THR A 151 8.42 -6.21 -6.14
N VAL A 152 8.04 -6.65 -4.94
CA VAL A 152 8.97 -7.07 -3.86
C VAL A 152 8.51 -8.37 -3.23
N SER A 153 9.42 -9.16 -2.66
CA SER A 153 9.04 -10.36 -1.93
C SER A 153 8.18 -10.00 -0.71
N GLY A 154 7.05 -10.70 -0.55
CA GLY A 154 6.22 -10.57 0.64
C GLY A 154 6.98 -10.99 1.90
N GLN A 155 7.80 -12.02 1.81
CA GLN A 155 8.61 -12.48 2.94
C GLN A 155 9.62 -11.42 3.38
N GLU A 156 10.33 -10.80 2.43
CA GLU A 156 11.30 -9.72 2.73
C GLU A 156 10.60 -8.48 3.29
N LEU A 157 9.42 -8.14 2.78
CA LEU A 157 8.64 -7.02 3.28
C LEU A 157 8.14 -7.27 4.72
N ALA A 158 7.69 -8.49 5.03
CA ALA A 158 7.33 -8.90 6.39
C ALA A 158 8.55 -8.90 7.33
N ALA A 159 9.71 -9.38 6.86
CA ALA A 159 10.96 -9.32 7.62
C ALA A 159 11.39 -7.87 7.93
N SER A 160 11.29 -6.98 6.95
CA SER A 160 11.60 -5.55 7.13
C SER A 160 10.67 -4.92 8.16
N ARG A 161 9.35 -5.19 8.04
CA ARG A 161 8.33 -4.76 9.01
C ARG A 161 8.68 -5.23 10.41
N ASP A 162 8.95 -6.52 10.58
CA ASP A 162 9.14 -7.08 11.92
C ASP A 162 10.44 -6.59 12.56
N SER A 163 11.50 -6.44 11.75
CA SER A 163 12.76 -5.83 12.19
C SER A 163 12.58 -4.36 12.59
N HIS A 164 11.75 -3.60 11.88
CA HIS A 164 11.47 -2.20 12.20
C HIS A 164 10.70 -2.04 13.51
N TYR A 165 9.68 -2.86 13.74
CA TYR A 165 8.75 -2.68 14.84
C TYR A 165 9.13 -3.47 16.11
N HIS A 166 9.88 -4.56 16.03
CA HIS A 166 10.15 -5.41 17.19
C HIS A 166 11.18 -4.77 18.12
N ASN A 167 10.71 -4.15 19.20
CA ASN A 167 11.56 -3.49 20.17
C ASN A 167 11.02 -3.66 21.60
N PRO A 168 11.04 -4.87 22.17
CA PRO A 168 10.54 -5.09 23.52
C PRO A 168 11.43 -4.38 24.57
N PRO A 169 10.82 -3.83 25.65
CA PRO A 169 9.39 -3.85 25.98
C PRO A 169 8.59 -2.71 25.32
N GLU A 170 9.20 -1.85 24.52
CA GLU A 170 8.55 -0.61 24.06
C GLU A 170 7.53 -0.84 22.94
N TYR A 171 7.78 -1.86 22.12
CA TYR A 171 6.92 -2.25 21.03
C TYR A 171 6.99 -3.76 20.81
N LEU A 172 5.83 -4.40 20.79
CA LEU A 172 5.70 -5.84 20.62
C LEU A 172 5.05 -6.14 19.28
N ILE A 173 5.50 -7.24 18.69
CA ILE A 173 4.90 -7.83 17.50
C ILE A 173 4.38 -9.20 17.91
N VAL A 174 3.12 -9.44 17.61
CA VAL A 174 2.42 -10.68 17.97
C VAL A 174 1.96 -11.37 16.70
N GLU A 175 2.48 -12.57 16.47
CA GLU A 175 2.10 -13.48 15.40
C GLU A 175 0.65 -13.97 15.59
N PRO A 176 -0.07 -14.31 14.51
CA PRO A 176 -1.39 -14.92 14.65
C PRO A 176 -1.27 -16.28 15.35
N GLN A 177 -2.29 -16.63 16.14
CA GLN A 177 -2.38 -17.97 16.71
C GLN A 177 -2.64 -18.99 15.60
N ASP A 178 -2.19 -20.23 15.80
CA ASP A 178 -2.58 -21.32 14.91
C ASP A 178 -4.10 -21.50 14.96
N THR A 179 -4.72 -21.16 13.84
CA THR A 179 -6.16 -21.23 13.63
C THR A 179 -6.52 -22.17 12.49
N SER A 180 -5.58 -23.03 12.06
CA SER A 180 -5.74 -23.97 10.93
C SER A 180 -6.97 -24.88 11.05
N ALA A 181 -7.36 -25.24 12.27
CA ALA A 181 -8.56 -26.04 12.55
C ALA A 181 -9.89 -25.27 12.43
N ARG A 182 -9.87 -23.94 12.24
CA ARG A 182 -11.08 -23.12 12.07
C ARG A 182 -11.52 -23.09 10.60
N THR A 183 -12.77 -22.72 10.37
CA THR A 183 -13.28 -22.45 9.02
C THR A 183 -12.43 -21.35 8.36
N ALA A 184 -12.23 -21.42 7.03
CA ALA A 184 -11.29 -20.55 6.30
C ALA A 184 -11.46 -19.05 6.61
N ASN A 185 -12.71 -18.58 6.76
CA ASN A 185 -13.03 -17.19 7.10
C ASN A 185 -12.68 -16.75 8.54
N LEU A 186 -12.33 -17.69 9.42
CA LEU A 186 -11.93 -17.46 10.82
C LEU A 186 -10.44 -17.73 11.05
N GLN A 187 -9.71 -18.15 10.01
CA GLN A 187 -8.27 -18.31 10.07
C GLN A 187 -7.63 -16.91 10.12
N GLN A 188 -6.69 -16.74 11.04
CA GLN A 188 -5.97 -15.51 11.24
C GLN A 188 -4.57 -15.66 10.64
N SER A 189 -4.20 -14.73 9.77
CA SER A 189 -2.86 -14.65 9.21
C SER A 189 -2.10 -13.37 9.57
N ASN A 190 -2.81 -12.44 10.21
CA ASN A 190 -2.32 -11.10 10.48
C ASN A 190 -1.49 -11.03 11.75
N VAL A 191 -0.28 -10.50 11.59
CA VAL A 191 0.57 -10.00 12.66
C VAL A 191 0.04 -8.66 13.16
N ASN A 192 0.13 -8.45 14.48
CA ASN A 192 -0.28 -7.20 15.12
C ASN A 192 0.86 -6.55 15.91
N GLY A 193 0.92 -5.22 15.82
CA GLY A 193 1.85 -4.37 16.57
C GLY A 193 1.18 -3.73 17.79
N TYR A 194 1.88 -3.75 18.91
CA TYR A 194 1.40 -3.26 20.20
C TYR A 194 2.41 -2.28 20.79
N LYS A 195 1.98 -1.05 21.07
CA LYS A 195 2.82 0.00 21.65
C LYS A 195 2.59 0.10 23.15
N LEU A 196 3.67 0.11 23.93
CA LEU A 196 3.63 0.27 25.37
C LEU A 196 2.90 1.58 25.76
N GLN A 197 2.03 1.51 26.76
CA GLN A 197 1.40 2.65 27.41
C GLN A 197 2.09 2.88 28.75
N GLU A 198 3.15 3.69 28.75
CA GLU A 198 3.98 3.93 29.95
C GLU A 198 3.19 4.53 31.10
N ALA A 199 2.32 5.50 30.81
CA ALA A 199 1.50 6.17 31.82
C ALA A 199 0.50 5.25 32.52
N ASP A 200 0.13 4.14 31.86
CA ASP A 200 -0.85 3.18 32.36
C ASP A 200 -0.20 1.94 32.98
N SER A 201 1.13 1.83 32.89
CA SER A 201 1.90 0.69 33.41
C SER A 201 2.49 1.01 34.79
N ASP A 202 2.71 -0.02 35.62
CA ASP A 202 3.40 0.15 36.89
C ASP A 202 4.85 0.63 36.65
N ALA A 203 5.18 1.82 37.15
CA ALA A 203 6.45 2.49 36.85
C ALA A 203 7.67 1.74 37.40
N ALA A 204 7.55 1.09 38.56
CA ALA A 204 8.65 0.35 39.17
C ALA A 204 8.93 -0.96 38.41
N LEU A 205 7.86 -1.66 38.01
CA LEU A 205 7.94 -2.85 37.19
C LEU A 205 8.50 -2.53 35.80
N LEU A 206 8.03 -1.45 35.17
CA LEU A 206 8.52 -1.00 33.87
C LEU A 206 10.02 -0.65 33.92
N ALA A 207 10.46 0.10 34.93
CA ALA A 207 11.87 0.42 35.11
C ALA A 207 12.74 -0.84 35.26
N ARG A 208 12.25 -1.83 36.01
CA ARG A 208 12.93 -3.13 36.17
C ARG A 208 13.02 -3.89 34.85
N ILE A 209 11.91 -4.01 34.12
CA ILE A 209 11.87 -4.71 32.82
C ILE A 209 12.81 -4.01 31.82
N ARG A 210 12.80 -2.69 31.74
CA ARG A 210 13.72 -1.93 30.88
C ARG A 210 15.19 -2.20 31.22
N ALA A 211 15.53 -2.27 32.51
CA ALA A 211 16.88 -2.61 32.95
C ALA A 211 17.27 -4.05 32.57
N GLU A 212 16.35 -5.01 32.73
CA GLU A 212 16.54 -6.41 32.30
C GLU A 212 16.78 -6.49 30.78
N HIS A 213 15.97 -5.82 29.96
CA HIS A 213 16.11 -5.79 28.50
C HIS A 213 17.36 -5.05 28.01
N ALA A 214 17.77 -3.98 28.69
CA ALA A 214 18.99 -3.25 28.36
C ALA A 214 20.27 -4.07 28.62
N ALA A 215 20.19 -5.08 29.50
CA ALA A 215 21.31 -5.97 29.80
C ALA A 215 21.45 -7.15 28.81
N LEU A 216 20.47 -7.37 27.92
CA LEU A 216 20.52 -8.43 26.91
C LEU A 216 21.55 -8.11 25.83
N THR A 217 22.43 -9.07 25.53
CA THR A 217 23.46 -8.95 24.48
C THR A 217 22.95 -9.33 23.10
N SER A 218 21.85 -10.06 23.02
CA SER A 218 21.18 -10.46 21.79
C SER A 218 19.68 -10.54 22.02
N ARG A 219 18.90 -10.24 20.99
CA ARG A 219 17.45 -10.42 20.99
C ARG A 219 17.09 -11.61 20.10
N PRO A 220 16.08 -12.41 20.49
CA PRO A 220 15.56 -13.46 19.62
C PRO A 220 14.94 -12.85 18.35
N ASP A 221 14.86 -13.64 17.28
CA ASP A 221 14.15 -13.22 16.08
C ASP A 221 12.68 -12.94 16.40
N PRO A 222 12.08 -11.85 15.87
CA PRO A 222 10.75 -11.39 16.27
C PRO A 222 9.64 -12.45 16.16
N TYR A 223 9.72 -13.32 15.16
CA TYR A 223 8.73 -14.37 14.87
C TYR A 223 9.04 -15.70 15.59
N SER A 224 10.14 -15.78 16.36
CA SER A 224 10.52 -17.00 17.06
C SER A 224 9.59 -17.29 18.25
N ALA A 225 9.46 -18.58 18.62
CA ALA A 225 8.65 -18.99 19.77
C ALA A 225 9.09 -18.31 21.09
N ALA A 226 10.39 -18.04 21.25
CA ALA A 226 10.91 -17.34 22.42
C ALA A 226 10.46 -15.86 22.46
N ALA A 227 10.58 -15.14 21.34
CA ALA A 227 10.13 -13.74 21.23
C ALA A 227 8.61 -13.63 21.43
N GLN A 228 7.84 -14.58 20.89
CA GLN A 228 6.39 -14.60 21.05
C GLN A 228 5.96 -14.94 22.49
N ALA A 229 6.65 -15.85 23.17
CA ALA A 229 6.42 -16.12 24.59
C ALA A 229 6.77 -14.90 25.46
N GLU A 230 7.86 -14.21 25.15
CA GLU A 230 8.26 -12.96 25.81
C GLU A 230 7.21 -11.85 25.60
N ALA A 231 6.73 -11.66 24.37
CA ALA A 231 5.69 -10.69 24.07
C ALA A 231 4.41 -10.95 24.90
N LEU A 232 4.00 -12.20 25.02
CA LEU A 232 2.85 -12.58 25.85
C LEU A 232 3.08 -12.34 27.34
N ASP A 233 4.26 -12.66 27.87
CA ASP A 233 4.62 -12.36 29.26
C ASP A 233 4.57 -10.85 29.54
N LEU A 234 5.15 -10.06 28.64
CA LEU A 234 5.15 -8.60 28.74
C LEU A 234 3.73 -8.03 28.67
N MET A 235 2.87 -8.53 27.78
CA MET A 235 1.46 -8.11 27.69
C MET A 235 0.65 -8.45 28.94
N ASN A 236 1.02 -9.49 29.70
CA ASN A 236 0.38 -9.82 30.97
C ASN A 236 0.84 -8.91 32.14
N ARG A 237 1.99 -8.25 31.99
CA ARG A 237 2.67 -7.49 33.05
C ARG A 237 2.59 -5.98 32.85
N LEU A 238 2.46 -5.51 31.62
CA LEU A 238 2.46 -4.10 31.24
C LEU A 238 1.26 -3.80 30.32
N VAL A 239 0.89 -2.53 30.23
CA VAL A 239 -0.25 -2.09 29.41
C VAL A 239 0.21 -1.75 28.01
N TYR A 240 -0.43 -2.34 27.00
CA TYR A 240 -0.18 -2.06 25.59
C TYR A 240 -1.44 -1.65 24.85
N ARG A 241 -1.26 -0.84 23.81
CA ARG A 241 -2.32 -0.46 22.87
C ARG A 241 -2.00 -0.98 21.48
N LEU A 242 -3.01 -1.54 20.81
CA LEU A 242 -2.91 -1.91 19.39
C LEU A 242 -2.56 -0.67 18.55
N ASP A 243 -1.52 -0.77 17.74
CA ASP A 243 -1.08 0.33 16.88
C ASP A 243 -1.75 0.25 15.51
N THR A 244 -2.58 1.26 15.21
CA THR A 244 -3.26 1.38 13.93
C THR A 244 -2.31 1.79 12.80
N ASN A 245 -1.09 2.24 13.10
CA ASN A 245 -0.07 2.54 12.11
C ASN A 245 0.85 1.36 11.79
N PHE A 246 0.75 0.25 12.53
CA PHE A 246 1.54 -0.94 12.29
C PHE A 246 1.40 -1.43 10.84
N ALA A 247 2.51 -1.84 10.26
CA ALA A 247 2.61 -2.48 8.95
C ALA A 247 2.22 -1.63 7.73
N LYS A 248 2.09 -0.31 7.85
CA LYS A 248 1.95 0.57 6.68
C LYS A 248 3.20 0.48 5.83
N ILE A 249 3.07 0.27 4.52
CA ILE A 249 4.20 0.02 3.61
C ILE A 249 5.24 1.14 3.66
N ASP A 250 4.83 2.40 3.81
CA ASP A 250 5.75 3.54 3.93
C ASP A 250 6.62 3.54 5.20
N ARG A 251 6.35 2.65 6.16
CA ARG A 251 6.96 2.65 7.49
C ARG A 251 7.75 1.38 7.80
N VAL A 252 7.78 0.40 6.90
CA VAL A 252 8.46 -0.89 7.16
C VAL A 252 9.95 -0.91 6.78
N VAL A 253 10.49 0.23 6.30
CA VAL A 253 11.93 0.44 6.04
C VAL A 253 12.54 -0.64 5.13
N ASN A 254 11.81 -1.02 4.08
CA ASN A 254 12.32 -1.91 3.05
C ASN A 254 13.08 -1.11 1.97
N ALA A 255 14.29 -1.54 1.63
CA ALA A 255 15.18 -0.78 0.76
C ALA A 255 14.62 -0.54 -0.65
N ASP A 256 13.99 -1.55 -1.25
CA ASP A 256 13.41 -1.44 -2.60
C ASP A 256 12.19 -0.53 -2.62
N VAL A 257 11.34 -0.62 -1.58
CA VAL A 257 10.20 0.29 -1.40
C VAL A 257 10.68 1.74 -1.26
N GLU A 258 11.72 1.99 -0.46
CA GLU A 258 12.29 3.32 -0.29
C GLU A 258 12.95 3.86 -1.57
N ALA A 259 13.65 3.01 -2.31
CA ALA A 259 14.25 3.35 -3.59
C ALA A 259 13.17 3.70 -4.64
N PHE A 260 12.15 2.85 -4.77
CA PHE A 260 11.01 3.09 -5.66
C PHE A 260 10.26 4.38 -5.29
N LYS A 261 9.98 4.59 -4.00
CA LYS A 261 9.35 5.83 -3.51
C LYS A 261 10.17 7.05 -3.88
N SER A 262 11.49 7.00 -3.67
CA SER A 262 12.40 8.10 -4.01
C SER A 262 12.41 8.39 -5.51
N GLN A 263 12.47 7.34 -6.33
CA GLN A 263 12.38 7.43 -7.78
C GLN A 263 11.08 8.12 -8.22
N ILE A 264 9.93 7.62 -7.79
CA ILE A 264 8.61 8.19 -8.14
C ILE A 264 8.50 9.65 -7.69
N LEU A 265 8.90 9.97 -6.46
CA LEU A 265 8.83 11.34 -5.94
C LEU A 265 9.77 12.30 -6.67
N SER A 266 10.90 11.81 -7.18
CA SER A 266 11.86 12.60 -7.96
C SER A 266 11.48 12.76 -9.44
N SER A 267 10.61 11.90 -9.96
CA SER A 267 10.19 11.93 -11.37
C SER A 267 9.44 13.22 -11.71
N THR A 268 9.69 13.74 -12.91
CA THR A 268 9.00 14.94 -13.42
C THR A 268 7.70 14.55 -14.11
N TYR A 269 6.60 15.20 -13.73
CA TYR A 269 5.30 15.06 -14.34
C TYR A 269 4.65 16.44 -14.47
N LEU A 270 4.18 16.80 -15.67
CA LEU A 270 3.59 18.12 -15.94
C LEU A 270 4.48 19.31 -15.50
N GLY A 271 5.78 19.22 -15.80
CA GLY A 271 6.75 20.29 -15.56
C GLY A 271 7.21 20.47 -14.10
N LYS A 272 6.79 19.62 -13.16
CA LYS A 272 7.29 19.59 -11.78
C LYS A 272 7.57 18.16 -11.33
N THR A 273 8.45 18.00 -10.35
CA THR A 273 8.60 16.70 -9.69
C THR A 273 7.35 16.34 -8.90
N ILE A 274 7.06 15.06 -8.73
CA ILE A 274 5.95 14.61 -7.87
C ILE A 274 6.12 15.13 -6.44
N SER A 275 7.34 15.21 -5.91
CA SER A 275 7.60 15.81 -4.60
C SER A 275 7.21 17.29 -4.55
N GLN A 276 7.48 18.07 -5.61
CA GLN A 276 7.03 19.47 -5.69
C GLN A 276 5.51 19.56 -5.75
N TRP A 277 4.84 18.68 -6.49
CA TRP A 277 3.38 18.59 -6.47
C TRP A 277 2.83 18.26 -5.09
N LYS A 278 3.42 17.28 -4.40
CA LYS A 278 3.05 16.91 -3.03
C LYS A 278 3.18 18.10 -2.07
N THR A 279 4.25 18.90 -2.19
CA THR A 279 4.41 20.13 -1.41
C THR A 279 3.31 21.16 -1.73
N LEU A 280 2.97 21.37 -3.01
CA LEU A 280 1.89 22.29 -3.40
C LEU A 280 0.53 21.87 -2.82
N PHE A 281 0.20 20.58 -2.87
CA PHE A 281 -1.04 20.05 -2.30
C PHE A 281 -1.06 20.12 -0.77
N ALA A 282 0.09 19.94 -0.12
CA ALA A 282 0.22 20.15 1.33
C ALA A 282 0.03 21.63 1.70
N ASP A 283 0.65 22.56 0.96
CA ASP A 283 0.50 24.00 1.16
C ASP A 283 -0.94 24.47 0.94
N LEU A 284 -1.65 23.87 -0.03
CA LEU A 284 -3.07 24.13 -0.29
C LEU A 284 -3.99 23.74 0.89
N ASN A 285 -3.63 22.67 1.61
CA ASN A 285 -4.34 22.19 2.80
C ASN A 285 -3.81 22.81 4.11
N GLY A 286 -2.76 23.64 4.02
CA GLY A 286 -2.10 24.25 5.18
C GLY A 286 -2.81 25.49 5.71
N SER A 287 -2.40 25.91 6.91
CA SER A 287 -2.91 27.13 7.58
C SER A 287 -2.16 28.42 7.19
N ASN A 288 -1.05 28.32 6.46
CA ASN A 288 -0.27 29.48 6.03
C ASN A 288 -0.89 30.11 4.78
N GLU A 289 -1.55 31.26 4.95
CA GLU A 289 -2.30 31.96 3.90
C GLU A 289 -1.46 32.25 2.64
N ALA A 290 -0.24 32.77 2.80
CA ALA A 290 0.61 33.15 1.67
C ALA A 290 1.11 31.94 0.87
N LYS A 291 1.30 30.78 1.53
CA LYS A 291 1.61 29.53 0.83
C LYS A 291 0.39 28.97 0.11
N ARG A 292 -0.77 28.98 0.79
CA ARG A 292 -2.03 28.51 0.22
C ARG A 292 -2.41 29.28 -1.04
N GLN A 293 -2.42 30.61 -1.01
CA GLN A 293 -2.75 31.45 -2.17
C GLN A 293 -1.82 31.21 -3.37
N ARG A 294 -0.52 30.98 -3.12
CA ARG A 294 0.42 30.62 -4.19
C ARG A 294 0.12 29.24 -4.77
N ALA A 295 -0.18 28.25 -3.94
CA ALA A 295 -0.57 26.92 -4.40
C ALA A 295 -1.87 26.97 -5.21
N GLU A 296 -2.87 27.74 -4.76
CA GLU A 296 -4.13 27.96 -5.48
C GLU A 296 -3.89 28.57 -6.86
N ALA A 297 -3.05 29.61 -6.95
CA ALA A 297 -2.71 30.23 -8.24
C ALA A 297 -2.02 29.25 -9.20
N VAL A 298 -1.06 28.45 -8.71
CA VAL A 298 -0.36 27.44 -9.54
C VAL A 298 -1.32 26.36 -10.04
N ILE A 299 -2.22 25.90 -9.18
CA ILE A 299 -3.21 24.87 -9.52
C ILE A 299 -4.22 25.40 -10.55
N LYS A 300 -4.71 26.63 -10.36
CA LYS A 300 -5.60 27.28 -11.32
C LYS A 300 -4.93 27.50 -12.67
N ASP A 301 -3.67 27.92 -12.70
CA ASP A 301 -2.92 28.13 -13.94
C ASP A 301 -2.72 26.81 -14.70
N LEU A 302 -2.29 25.74 -14.02
CA LEU A 302 -2.20 24.39 -14.60
C LEU A 302 -3.53 23.99 -15.24
N TYR A 303 -4.62 24.16 -14.49
CA TYR A 303 -5.97 23.79 -14.91
C TYR A 303 -6.46 24.60 -16.10
N GLY A 304 -6.24 25.92 -16.08
CA GLY A 304 -6.61 26.82 -17.15
C GLY A 304 -5.90 26.47 -18.46
N ASN A 305 -4.61 26.14 -18.40
CA ASN A 305 -3.84 25.72 -19.57
C ASN A 305 -4.37 24.39 -20.15
N MET A 306 -4.69 23.41 -19.29
CA MET A 306 -5.18 22.10 -19.75
C MET A 306 -6.59 22.15 -20.35
N LEU A 307 -7.49 22.98 -19.81
CA LEU A 307 -8.82 23.19 -20.40
C LEU A 307 -8.77 23.80 -21.81
N VAL A 308 -7.70 24.52 -22.14
CA VAL A 308 -7.48 25.06 -23.49
C VAL A 308 -7.00 23.96 -24.44
N GLU A 309 -6.24 22.98 -23.94
CA GLU A 309 -5.67 21.87 -24.72
C GLU A 309 -6.67 20.72 -24.95
N GLU A 310 -7.60 20.45 -24.03
CA GLU A 310 -8.66 19.43 -24.16
C GLU A 310 -10.05 20.06 -24.36
N PRO A 311 -10.70 19.92 -25.53
CA PRO A 311 -12.00 20.54 -25.78
C PRO A 311 -13.09 19.93 -24.88
N ARG A 312 -13.84 20.80 -24.20
CA ARG A 312 -14.99 20.48 -23.33
C ARG A 312 -15.91 19.43 -23.96
N THR A 313 -16.04 18.24 -23.37
CA THR A 313 -17.35 17.56 -23.41
C THR A 313 -18.28 18.38 -22.54
N ALA A 314 -19.13 19.20 -23.17
CA ALA A 314 -20.23 19.87 -22.49
C ALA A 314 -21.05 18.79 -21.75
N VAL A 315 -20.94 18.74 -20.43
CA VAL A 315 -21.97 18.10 -19.63
C VAL A 315 -23.18 19.00 -19.81
N SER A 316 -24.15 18.55 -20.60
CA SER A 316 -25.43 19.23 -20.74
C SER A 316 -25.99 19.40 -19.34
N ALA A 317 -26.06 20.64 -18.85
CA ALA A 317 -26.82 20.97 -17.67
C ALA A 317 -28.23 20.39 -17.88
N GLU A 318 -28.63 19.44 -17.04
CA GLU A 318 -30.04 19.04 -16.99
C GLU A 318 -30.83 20.31 -16.69
N SER A 319 -31.72 20.63 -17.61
CA SER A 319 -32.53 21.82 -17.66
C SER A 319 -33.29 22.02 -16.35
N GLU A 320 -32.98 23.11 -15.64
CA GLU A 320 -33.97 23.81 -14.83
C GLU A 320 -35.07 24.31 -15.78
N GLY A 321 -36.21 23.62 -15.81
CA GLY A 321 -37.30 24.01 -16.68
C GLY A 321 -38.44 23.01 -16.78
N ALA A 322 -39.16 22.78 -15.68
CA ALA A 322 -40.59 22.51 -15.76
C ALA A 322 -41.27 23.08 -14.50
N LEU A 323 -42.08 24.10 -14.75
CA LEU A 323 -43.05 24.75 -13.86
C LEU A 323 -43.99 23.75 -13.16
#